data_AF-M6YI69-F1
#
_entry.id   AF-M6YI69-F1
#
_cell.length_a   1.000
_cell.length_b   1.000
_cell.length_c   1.000
_cell.angle_alpha   90.00
_cell.angle_beta   90.00
_cell.angle_gamma   90.00
#
_symmetry.space_group_name_H-M   'P 1'
#
loop_
_entity.id
_entity.type
_entity.pdbx_description
1 polymer ?
#
loop_
_entity_poly.entity_id
_entity_poly.type
_entity_poly.pdbx_seq_one_letter_code
_entity_poly.pdbx_strand_id
1 'polypeptide(L)'
;MSNWEIFELIMGYTIAGTLAIWMILLIPALIIASFIWKSRFNLFATGFIQVFLVAVNTYLISKEKYFAVFFVGGLISFVWTWNVQKIAFGTLRDRITYASGAGFGSLLGLLLTVFILKTFSL
;
A
#
# COMPACT_ATOMS: atom_id res chain seq x y z
N MET A 1 -4.40 -28.58 -31.89
CA MET A 1 -3.71 -28.03 -30.72
C MET A 1 -2.43 -28.83 -30.54
N SER A 2 -1.28 -28.17 -30.55
CA SER A 2 0.02 -28.84 -30.42
C SER A 2 0.23 -29.34 -28.98
N ASN A 3 1.07 -30.35 -28.79
CA ASN A 3 1.44 -30.82 -27.45
C ASN A 3 2.03 -29.68 -26.58
N TRP A 4 2.65 -28.70 -27.23
CA TRP A 4 3.20 -27.52 -26.57
C TRP A 4 2.09 -26.57 -26.07
N GLU A 5 1.07 -26.33 -26.88
CA GLU A 5 -0.09 -25.51 -26.49
C GLU A 5 -0.89 -26.17 -25.34
N ILE A 6 -1.02 -27.49 -25.35
CA ILE A 6 -1.68 -28.24 -24.26
C ILE A 6 -0.87 -28.12 -22.96
N PHE A 7 0.45 -28.20 -23.04
CA PHE A 7 1.33 -28.03 -21.89
C PHE A 7 1.23 -26.62 -21.30
N GLU A 8 1.27 -25.58 -22.13
CA GLU A 8 1.11 -24.19 -21.68
C GLU A 8 -0.26 -23.96 -21.02
N LEU A 9 -1.32 -24.52 -21.59
CA LEU A 9 -2.67 -24.43 -21.04
C LEU A 9 -2.74 -25.07 -19.64
N ILE A 10 -2.23 -26.30 -19.49
CA ILE A 10 -2.21 -27.03 -18.22
C ILE A 10 -1.39 -26.27 -17.17
N MET A 11 -0.22 -25.75 -17.55
CA MET A 11 0.62 -24.95 -16.67
C MET A 11 -0.08 -23.66 -16.23
N GLY A 12 -0.74 -22.96 -17.16
CA GLY A 12 -1.49 -21.74 -16.86
C GLY A 12 -2.62 -21.98 -15.87
N TYR A 13 -3.45 -23.00 -16.08
CA TYR A 13 -4.54 -23.35 -15.16
C TYR A 13 -4.03 -23.85 -13.81
N THR A 14 -2.92 -24.59 -13.79
CA THR A 14 -2.31 -25.04 -12.53
C THR A 14 -1.80 -23.86 -11.72
N ILE A 15 -1.08 -22.92 -12.34
CA ILE A 15 -0.58 -21.72 -11.66
C ILE A 15 -1.76 -20.87 -11.16
N ALA A 16 -2.75 -20.59 -12.01
CA ALA A 16 -3.92 -19.80 -11.65
C ALA A 16 -4.73 -20.46 -10.52
N GLY A 17 -4.94 -21.78 -10.58
CA GLY A 17 -5.64 -22.55 -9.55
C GLY A 17 -4.91 -22.52 -8.21
N THR A 18 -3.59 -22.73 -8.22
CA THR A 18 -2.79 -22.65 -6.99
C THR A 18 -2.86 -21.25 -6.38
N LEU A 19 -2.71 -20.19 -7.19
CA LEU A 19 -2.80 -18.80 -6.73
C LEU A 19 -4.18 -18.46 -6.16
N ALA A 20 -5.26 -18.93 -6.79
CA ALA A 20 -6.63 -18.73 -6.31
C ALA A 20 -6.87 -19.42 -4.96
N ILE A 21 -6.35 -20.65 -4.78
CA ILE A 21 -6.44 -21.38 -3.51
C ILE A 21 -5.67 -20.66 -2.42
N TRP A 22 -4.46 -20.17 -2.70
CA TRP A 22 -3.69 -19.36 -1.75
C TRP A 22 -4.43 -18.07 -1.38
N MET A 23 -5.09 -17.38 -2.32
CA MET A 23 -5.89 -16.20 -1.99
C MET A 23 -7.09 -16.52 -1.08
N ILE A 24 -7.79 -17.63 -1.33
CA ILE A 24 -8.99 -18.00 -0.59
C ILE A 24 -8.68 -18.60 0.78
N LEU A 25 -7.57 -19.32 0.94
CA LEU A 25 -7.24 -20.01 2.21
C LEU A 25 -6.21 -19.26 3.05
N LEU A 26 -5.17 -18.69 2.43
CA LEU A 26 -4.06 -18.06 3.16
C LEU A 26 -4.47 -16.74 3.78
N ILE A 27 -5.22 -15.92 3.04
CA ILE A 27 -5.63 -14.59 3.50
C ILE A 27 -6.52 -14.73 4.75
N PRO A 28 -7.57 -15.57 4.76
CA PRO A 28 -8.36 -15.79 5.98
C PRO A 28 -7.57 -16.46 7.10
N ALA A 29 -6.70 -17.42 6.81
CA ALA A 29 -5.88 -18.08 7.83
C ALA A 29 -4.90 -17.10 8.52
N LEU A 30 -4.27 -16.20 7.77
CA LEU A 30 -3.40 -15.15 8.32
C LEU A 30 -4.19 -14.12 9.14
N ILE A 31 -5.42 -13.78 8.71
CA ILE A 31 -6.33 -12.93 9.47
C ILE A 31 -6.71 -13.62 10.79
N ILE A 32 -7.13 -14.88 10.76
CA ILE A 32 -7.51 -15.62 11.97
C ILE A 32 -6.30 -15.77 12.91
N ALA A 33 -5.12 -16.09 12.38
CA ALA A 33 -3.88 -16.17 13.17
C ALA A 33 -3.51 -14.83 13.82
N SER A 34 -3.77 -13.69 13.16
CA SER A 34 -3.52 -12.36 13.73
C SER A 34 -4.48 -12.03 14.87
N PHE A 35 -5.72 -12.53 14.84
CA PHE A 35 -6.69 -12.39 15.94
C PHE A 35 -6.42 -13.32 17.13
N ILE A 36 -5.86 -14.52 16.91
CA ILE A 36 -5.56 -15.49 17.98
C ILE A 36 -4.43 -14.98 18.90
N TRP A 37 -3.45 -14.24 18.37
CA TRP A 37 -2.42 -13.59 19.19
C TRP A 37 -2.86 -12.18 19.65
N LYS A 38 -3.70 -12.15 20.70
CA LYS A 38 -4.22 -10.92 21.36
C LYS A 38 -3.17 -9.84 21.67
N SER A 39 -1.88 -10.20 21.75
CA SER A 39 -0.74 -9.30 22.03
C SER A 39 -0.25 -8.47 20.81
N ARG A 40 -0.69 -8.77 19.58
CA ARG A 40 -0.14 -8.14 18.34
C ARG A 40 -1.16 -7.30 17.55
N PHE A 41 -2.36 -7.05 18.10
CA PHE A 41 -3.42 -6.32 17.41
C PHE A 41 -3.01 -4.91 16.96
N ASN A 42 -2.20 -4.20 17.76
CA ASN A 42 -1.70 -2.88 17.38
C ASN A 42 -0.86 -2.92 16.09
N LEU A 43 -0.03 -3.96 15.93
CA LEU A 43 0.79 -4.15 14.73
C LEU A 43 -0.09 -4.45 13.50
N PHE A 44 -1.09 -5.31 13.69
CA PHE A 44 -2.10 -5.58 12.67
C PHE A 44 -2.83 -4.29 12.27
N ALA A 45 -3.32 -3.51 13.23
CA ALA A 45 -4.04 -2.27 12.99
C ALA A 45 -3.17 -1.23 12.27
N THR A 46 -1.90 -1.04 12.67
CA THR A 46 -1.00 -0.12 11.98
C THR A 46 -0.76 -0.54 10.53
N GLY A 47 -0.50 -1.83 10.28
CA GLY A 47 -0.29 -2.33 8.92
C GLY A 47 -1.55 -2.23 8.05
N PHE A 48 -2.71 -2.58 8.62
CA PHE A 48 -4.00 -2.45 7.96
C PHE A 48 -4.28 -0.99 7.56
N ILE A 49 -4.13 -0.04 8.49
CA ILE A 49 -4.39 1.38 8.24
C ILE A 49 -3.41 1.92 7.19
N GLN A 50 -2.13 1.55 7.24
CA GLN A 50 -1.14 1.99 6.25
C GLN A 50 -1.51 1.56 4.84
N VAL A 51 -1.79 0.27 4.63
CA VAL A 51 -2.11 -0.26 3.30
C VAL A 51 -3.47 0.24 2.82
N PHE A 52 -4.46 0.37 3.72
CA PHE A 52 -5.74 1.00 3.43
C PHE A 52 -5.57 2.43 2.92
N LEU A 53 -4.78 3.26 3.62
CA LEU A 53 -4.51 4.63 3.22
C LEU A 53 -3.72 4.71 1.90
N VAL A 54 -2.80 3.78 1.63
CA VAL A 54 -2.12 3.68 0.32
C VAL A 54 -3.13 3.48 -0.80
N ALA A 55 -4.06 2.53 -0.67
CA ALA A 55 -5.08 2.27 -1.68
C ALA A 55 -5.97 3.51 -1.92
N VAL A 56 -6.37 4.20 -0.85
CA VAL A 56 -7.11 5.47 -0.93
C VAL A 56 -6.27 6.54 -1.64
N ASN A 57 -5.00 6.70 -1.29
CA ASN A 57 -4.13 7.71 -1.90
C ASN A 57 -3.90 7.44 -3.39
N THR A 58 -3.72 6.18 -3.80
CA THR A 58 -3.61 5.79 -5.21
C THR A 58 -4.84 6.20 -6.00
N TYR A 59 -6.05 5.98 -5.44
CA TYR A 59 -7.28 6.45 -6.07
C TYR A 59 -7.31 7.98 -6.18
N LEU A 60 -6.92 8.71 -5.14
CA LEU A 60 -6.89 10.18 -5.15
C LEU A 60 -5.88 10.75 -6.14
N ILE A 61 -4.71 10.11 -6.27
CA ILE A 61 -3.70 10.41 -7.29
C ILE A 61 -4.30 10.24 -8.68
N SER A 62 -5.02 9.14 -8.94
CA SER A 62 -5.69 8.88 -10.22
C SER A 62 -6.76 9.93 -10.58
N LYS A 63 -7.30 10.63 -9.58
CA LYS A 63 -8.32 11.67 -9.71
C LYS A 63 -7.75 13.08 -9.59
N GLU A 64 -6.42 13.22 -9.58
CA GLU A 64 -5.71 14.49 -9.41
C GLU A 64 -6.21 15.33 -8.23
N LYS A 65 -6.55 14.69 -7.10
CA LYS A 65 -7.03 15.40 -5.90
C LYS A 65 -5.87 15.92 -5.06
N TYR A 66 -5.16 16.93 -5.57
CA TYR A 66 -3.92 17.49 -5.00
C TYR A 66 -3.92 17.65 -3.47
N PHE A 67 -4.92 18.37 -2.92
CA PHE A 67 -4.99 18.61 -1.47
C PHE A 67 -5.17 17.29 -0.69
N ALA A 68 -6.05 16.42 -1.15
CA ALA A 68 -6.29 15.13 -0.49
C ALA A 68 -5.04 14.23 -0.55
N VAL A 69 -4.29 14.26 -1.66
CA VAL A 69 -3.04 13.50 -1.82
C VAL A 69 -1.96 13.96 -0.84
N PHE A 70 -1.85 15.27 -0.59
CA PHE A 70 -0.95 15.79 0.44
C PHE A 70 -1.27 15.21 1.83
N PHE A 71 -2.54 15.28 2.26
CA PHE A 71 -2.93 14.82 3.59
C PHE A 71 -2.86 13.30 3.73
N VAL A 72 -3.38 12.55 2.77
CA VAL A 72 -3.37 11.08 2.84
C VAL A 72 -1.94 10.54 2.73
N GLY A 73 -1.11 11.10 1.84
CA GLY A 73 0.32 10.81 1.76
C GLY A 73 1.05 11.06 3.10
N GLY A 74 0.79 12.20 3.73
CA GLY A 74 1.34 12.51 5.05
C GLY A 74 0.83 11.59 6.16
N LEU A 75 -0.45 11.22 6.15
CA LEU A 75 -1.05 10.30 7.13
C LEU A 75 -0.45 8.90 7.06
N ILE A 76 -0.16 8.37 5.87
CA ILE A 76 0.53 7.08 5.72
C ILE A 76 1.85 7.09 6.49
N SER A 77 2.66 8.14 6.28
CA SER A 77 3.95 8.32 6.95
C SER A 77 3.83 8.63 8.44
N PHE A 78 2.80 9.37 8.85
CA PHE A 78 2.51 9.59 10.26
C PHE A 78 2.18 8.28 10.97
N VAL A 79 1.32 7.45 10.37
CA VAL A 79 0.98 6.13 10.88
C VAL A 79 2.21 5.24 10.98
N TRP A 80 3.07 5.29 9.94
CA TRP A 80 4.34 4.56 9.92
C TRP A 80 5.25 4.90 11.09
N THR A 81 5.31 6.16 11.51
CA THR A 81 6.20 6.55 12.61
C THR A 81 5.87 5.84 13.93
N TRP A 82 4.61 5.41 14.16
CA TRP A 82 4.25 4.64 15.37
C TRP A 82 4.78 3.20 15.36
N ASN A 83 5.09 2.64 14.19
CA ASN A 83 5.70 1.32 14.06
C ASN A 83 7.24 1.37 14.10
N VAL A 84 7.85 2.55 13.91
CA VAL A 84 9.30 2.72 13.98
C VAL A 84 9.77 2.77 15.44
N GLN A 85 10.93 2.16 15.71
CA GLN A 85 11.55 2.19 17.03
C GLN A 85 11.73 3.63 17.52
N LYS A 86 11.39 3.88 18.79
CA LYS A 86 11.34 5.22 19.42
C LYS A 86 12.65 6.02 19.31
N ILE A 87 13.78 5.36 19.05
CA ILE A 87 15.10 5.99 18.90
C ILE A 87 15.18 6.84 17.62
N ALA A 88 14.52 6.43 16.53
CA ALA A 88 14.59 7.15 15.25
C ALA A 88 13.65 8.37 15.17
N PHE A 89 12.51 8.34 15.88
CA PHE A 89 11.54 9.44 15.96
C PHE A 89 11.07 9.60 17.41
N GLY A 90 11.89 10.31 18.18
CA GLY A 90 11.75 10.44 19.63
C GLY A 90 10.65 11.40 20.07
N THR A 91 10.32 12.42 19.27
CA THR A 91 9.31 13.43 19.62
C THR A 91 8.13 13.45 18.64
N LEU A 92 6.98 13.96 19.10
CA LEU A 92 5.82 14.20 18.21
C LEU A 92 6.15 15.20 17.11
N ARG A 93 7.03 16.18 17.38
CA ARG A 93 7.48 17.15 16.39
C ARG A 93 8.24 16.46 15.25
N ASP A 94 9.12 15.52 15.55
CA ASP A 94 9.86 14.77 14.52
C ASP A 94 8.90 14.00 13.61
N ARG A 95 7.85 13.41 14.20
CA ARG A 95 6.81 12.65 13.47
C ARG A 95 5.98 13.55 12.56
N ILE A 96 5.58 14.72 13.05
CA ILE A 96 4.83 15.71 12.26
C ILE A 96 5.70 16.25 11.12
N THR A 97 6.97 16.58 11.40
CA THR A 97 7.91 17.07 10.37
C THR A 97 8.14 16.01 9.29
N TYR A 98 8.38 14.75 9.69
CA TYR A 98 8.52 13.63 8.77
C TYR A 98 7.26 13.42 7.92
N ALA A 99 6.09 13.39 8.55
CA ALA A 99 4.81 13.22 7.85
C ALA A 99 4.51 14.39 6.90
N SER A 100 4.84 15.63 7.28
CA SER A 100 4.70 16.80 6.43
C SER A 100 5.58 16.70 5.20
N GLY A 101 6.84 16.28 5.36
CA GLY A 101 7.75 16.03 4.25
C GLY A 101 7.21 14.97 3.28
N ALA A 102 6.65 13.89 3.80
CA ALA A 102 6.01 12.86 2.98
C ALA A 102 4.76 13.36 2.23
N GLY A 103 3.93 14.18 2.88
CA GLY A 103 2.79 14.82 2.24
C GLY A 103 3.21 15.73 1.08
N PHE A 104 4.23 16.57 1.28
CA PHE A 104 4.81 17.39 0.22
C PHE A 104 5.40 16.54 -0.90
N GLY A 105 6.12 15.46 -0.56
CA GLY A 105 6.66 14.52 -1.55
C GLY A 105 5.55 13.89 -2.40
N SER A 106 4.44 13.47 -1.78
CA SER A 106 3.28 12.91 -2.49
C SER A 106 2.62 13.94 -3.41
N LEU A 107 2.50 15.19 -2.96
CA LEU A 107 1.93 16.30 -3.76
C LEU A 107 2.83 16.68 -4.93
N LEU A 108 4.12 16.86 -4.70
CA LEU A 108 5.10 17.19 -5.75
C LEU A 108 5.24 16.05 -6.76
N GLY A 109 5.18 14.80 -6.29
CA GLY A 109 5.12 13.63 -7.17
C GLY A 109 3.93 13.69 -8.12
N LEU A 110 2.71 13.95 -7.60
CA LEU A 110 1.52 14.11 -8.43
C LEU A 110 1.67 15.27 -9.44
N LEU A 111 2.13 16.45 -8.98
CA LEU A 111 2.35 17.60 -9.86
C LEU A 111 3.31 17.29 -11.00
N LEU A 112 4.42 16.60 -10.70
CA LEU A 112 5.39 16.18 -11.70
C LEU A 112 4.80 15.16 -12.67
N THR A 113 4.09 14.14 -12.18
CA THR A 113 3.48 13.13 -13.04
C THR A 113 2.44 13.73 -13.97
N VAL A 114 1.59 14.63 -13.47
CA VAL A 114 0.59 15.35 -14.30
C VAL A 114 1.28 16.25 -15.32
N PHE A 115 2.35 16.94 -14.95
CA PHE A 115 3.14 17.74 -15.88
C PHE A 115 3.70 16.89 -17.02
N ILE A 116 4.35 15.77 -16.69
CA ILE A 116 4.90 14.82 -17.68
C ILE A 116 3.79 14.32 -18.61
N LEU A 117 2.67 13.83 -18.08
CA LEU A 117 1.56 13.32 -18.89
C LEU A 117 1.04 14.38 -19.88
N LYS A 118 0.88 15.62 -19.44
CA LYS A 118 0.41 16.72 -20.29
C LYS A 118 1.45 17.15 -21.32
N THR A 119 2.73 17.16 -20.97
CA THR A 119 3.81 17.54 -21.91
C THR A 119 3.99 16.50 -23.01
N PHE A 120 3.93 15.21 -22.68
CA PHE A 120 4.18 14.14 -23.64
C PHE A 120 2.92 13.63 -24.35
N SER A 121 1.74 14.21 -24.07
CA SER A 121 0.46 13.85 -24.70
C SER A 121 0.19 12.33 -24.70
N LEU A 122 0.49 11.68 -23.56
CA LEU A 122 0.20 10.26 -23.33
C LEU A 122 -1.28 10.01 -23.00
#